data_AF-A0A2E2EB68-F1
#
_entry.id   AF-A0A2E2EB68-F1
#
_cell.length_a   1.000
_cell.length_b   1.000
_cell.length_c   1.000
_cell.angle_alpha   90.00
_cell.angle_beta   90.00
_cell.angle_gamma   90.00
#
_symmetry.space_group_name_H-M   'P 1'
#
loop_
_entity.id
_entity.type
_entity.pdbx_description
1 polymer ?
#
loop_
_entity_poly.entity_id
_entity_poly.type
_entity_poly.pdbx_seq_one_letter_code
_entity_poly.pdbx_strand_id
1 'polypeptide(L)'
;MVKYILTLLILFSCASNTNKQLGQFQFVLKLLEANDHKMLISRYGEPSETKTDEQGILEYYELTNKDQHTFQVLWDQQLKKVKSVQIFLWADFDNYEYLKQKLGQYKWIEKKKKLTAKNHYIGDIREVSIPEIKAGFEYQADATNRKILYIYFGK
;
A
#
# COMPACT_ATOMS: atom_id res chain seq x y z
N MET A 1 -24.80 24.74 25.49
CA MET A 1 -25.00 23.43 24.81
C MET A 1 -24.34 23.33 23.42
N VAL A 2 -23.50 24.29 22.99
CA VAL A 2 -22.85 24.29 21.65
C VAL A 2 -21.43 23.69 21.67
N LYS A 3 -20.75 23.66 22.83
CA LYS A 3 -19.37 23.14 22.95
C LYS A 3 -19.23 21.63 22.72
N TYR A 4 -20.26 20.83 23.04
CA TYR A 4 -20.18 19.36 22.92
C TYR A 4 -20.43 18.83 21.51
N ILE A 5 -21.15 19.57 20.66
CA ILE A 5 -21.43 19.17 19.27
C ILE A 5 -20.18 19.34 18.40
N LEU A 6 -19.39 20.39 18.68
CA LEU A 6 -18.16 20.67 17.94
C LEU A 6 -17.08 19.60 18.19
N THR A 7 -16.95 19.12 19.44
CA THR A 7 -16.00 18.05 19.79
C THR A 7 -16.39 16.71 19.16
N LEU A 8 -17.69 16.43 19.08
CA LEU A 8 -18.19 15.22 18.41
C LEU A 8 -17.88 15.24 16.91
N LEU A 9 -18.12 16.36 16.22
CA LEU A 9 -17.89 16.49 14.77
C LEU A 9 -16.42 16.33 14.38
N ILE A 10 -15.49 16.81 15.22
CA ILE A 10 -14.04 16.65 14.99
C ILE A 10 -13.63 15.18 15.12
N LEU A 11 -14.17 14.45 16.11
CA LEU A 11 -13.90 13.02 16.29
C LEU A 11 -14.47 12.17 15.15
N PHE A 12 -15.68 12.49 14.65
CA PHE A 12 -16.27 11.78 13.52
C PHE A 12 -15.53 12.00 12.20
N SER A 13 -15.04 13.22 11.95
CA SER A 13 -14.24 13.51 10.76
C SER A 13 -12.94 12.69 10.73
N CYS A 14 -12.23 12.62 11.86
CA CYS A 14 -10.98 11.87 11.97
C CYS A 14 -11.17 10.34 11.85
N ALA A 15 -12.25 9.81 12.46
CA ALA A 15 -12.59 8.39 12.35
C ALA A 15 -12.97 7.98 10.92
N SER A 16 -13.63 8.87 10.17
CA SER A 16 -14.07 8.59 8.79
C SER A 16 -12.90 8.39 7.82
N ASN A 17 -11.84 9.20 7.93
CA ASN A 17 -10.65 9.07 7.09
C ASN A 17 -9.86 7.79 7.37
N THR A 18 -9.72 7.44 8.65
CA THR A 18 -9.04 6.20 9.07
C THR A 18 -9.76 4.96 8.51
N ASN A 19 -11.09 4.93 8.58
CA ASN A 19 -11.89 3.81 8.07
C ASN A 19 -11.82 3.66 6.54
N LYS A 20 -11.80 4.77 5.78
CA LYS A 20 -11.66 4.73 4.32
C LYS A 20 -10.32 4.13 3.89
N GLN A 21 -9.22 4.53 4.54
CA GLN A 21 -7.88 4.03 4.25
C GLN A 21 -7.70 2.57 4.70
N LEU A 22 -8.37 2.16 5.78
CA LEU A 22 -8.47 0.76 6.21
C LEU A 22 -9.07 -0.13 5.12
N GLY A 23 -10.15 0.33 4.50
CA GLY A 23 -10.83 -0.39 3.41
C GLY A 23 -9.97 -0.51 2.15
N GLN A 24 -9.11 0.47 1.87
CA GLN A 24 -8.14 0.38 0.78
C GLN A 24 -7.10 -0.70 1.07
N PHE A 25 -6.62 -0.77 2.29
CA PHE A 25 -5.67 -1.81 2.70
C PHE A 25 -6.26 -3.21 2.53
N GLN A 26 -7.51 -3.41 2.97
CA GLN A 26 -8.21 -4.68 2.79
C GLN A 26 -8.41 -5.05 1.33
N PHE A 27 -8.72 -4.06 0.47
CA PHE A 27 -8.81 -4.29 -0.97
C PHE A 27 -7.46 -4.74 -1.54
N VAL A 28 -6.36 -4.08 -1.17
CA VAL A 28 -5.04 -4.48 -1.66
C VAL A 28 -4.65 -5.88 -1.19
N LEU A 29 -4.97 -6.26 0.06
CA LEU A 29 -4.79 -7.63 0.54
C LEU A 29 -5.63 -8.65 -0.23
N LYS A 30 -6.87 -8.30 -0.60
CA LYS A 30 -7.70 -9.18 -1.45
C LYS A 30 -7.17 -9.28 -2.87
N LEU A 31 -6.66 -8.18 -3.43
CA LEU A 31 -6.03 -8.16 -4.74
C LEU A 31 -4.80 -9.07 -4.76
N LEU A 32 -4.04 -9.04 -3.67
CA LEU A 32 -2.92 -9.92 -3.38
C LEU A 32 -3.30 -11.41 -3.45
N GLU A 33 -4.40 -11.78 -2.79
CA GLU A 33 -4.91 -13.16 -2.77
C GLU A 33 -5.48 -13.58 -4.13
N ALA A 34 -6.18 -12.68 -4.81
CA ALA A 34 -6.85 -12.97 -6.08
C ALA A 34 -5.88 -12.99 -7.27
N ASN A 35 -4.80 -12.20 -7.23
CA ASN A 35 -3.88 -11.97 -8.33
C ASN A 35 -4.58 -11.58 -9.65
N ASP A 36 -5.69 -10.85 -9.54
CA ASP A 36 -6.60 -10.55 -10.64
C ASP A 36 -6.61 -9.06 -11.00
N HIS A 37 -6.03 -8.73 -12.15
CA HIS A 37 -6.05 -7.38 -12.72
C HIS A 37 -7.45 -6.87 -12.99
N LYS A 38 -8.41 -7.74 -13.32
CA LYS A 38 -9.79 -7.30 -13.56
C LYS A 38 -10.41 -6.71 -12.30
N MET A 39 -9.97 -7.15 -11.12
CA MET A 39 -10.41 -6.60 -9.85
C MET A 39 -9.91 -5.15 -9.65
N LEU A 40 -8.70 -4.82 -10.12
CA LEU A 40 -8.19 -3.44 -10.14
C LEU A 40 -9.02 -2.57 -11.07
N ILE A 41 -9.15 -2.97 -12.32
CA ILE A 41 -9.86 -2.20 -13.35
C ILE A 41 -11.34 -2.01 -12.97
N SER A 42 -12.00 -3.05 -12.46
CA SER A 42 -13.40 -2.96 -12.02
C SER A 42 -13.60 -1.95 -10.88
N ARG A 43 -12.61 -1.74 -10.02
CA ARG A 43 -12.73 -0.84 -8.87
C ARG A 43 -12.28 0.59 -9.16
N TYR A 44 -11.23 0.76 -9.95
CA TYR A 44 -10.59 2.05 -10.17
C TYR A 44 -10.78 2.61 -11.58
N GLY A 45 -11.32 1.80 -12.50
CA GLY A 45 -11.40 2.13 -13.92
C GLY A 45 -10.12 1.77 -14.66
N GLU A 46 -10.10 2.11 -15.95
CA GLU A 46 -8.91 1.98 -16.79
C GLU A 46 -7.89 3.08 -16.45
N PRO A 47 -6.58 2.77 -16.48
CA PRO A 47 -5.55 3.79 -16.30
C PRO A 47 -5.60 4.82 -17.43
N SER A 48 -5.37 6.09 -17.10
CA SER A 48 -5.31 7.17 -18.08
C SER A 48 -4.02 7.16 -18.89
N GLU A 49 -2.92 6.73 -18.27
CA GLU A 49 -1.61 6.63 -18.89
C GLU A 49 -0.91 5.34 -18.44
N THR A 50 -0.24 4.69 -19.39
CA THR A 50 0.55 3.48 -19.16
C THR A 50 1.93 3.67 -19.75
N LYS A 51 2.96 3.32 -18.99
CA LYS A 51 4.36 3.24 -19.44
C LYS A 51 4.76 1.78 -19.51
N THR A 52 5.39 1.37 -20.60
CA THR A 52 5.97 0.04 -20.75
C THR A 52 7.48 0.08 -20.59
N ASP A 53 8.06 -1.02 -20.11
CA ASP A 53 9.50 -1.24 -20.24
C ASP A 53 9.91 -1.41 -21.72
N GLU A 54 11.23 -1.44 -21.98
CA GLU A 54 11.78 -1.52 -23.34
C GLU A 54 11.34 -2.80 -24.08
N GLN A 55 11.02 -3.86 -23.33
CA GLN A 55 10.59 -5.15 -23.85
C GLN A 55 9.07 -5.25 -24.01
N GLY A 56 8.30 -4.28 -23.52
CA GLY A 56 6.84 -4.31 -23.51
C GLY A 56 6.25 -5.41 -22.62
N ILE A 57 7.00 -5.92 -21.64
CA ILE A 57 6.60 -7.00 -20.74
C ILE A 57 5.96 -6.43 -19.48
N LEU A 58 6.56 -5.38 -18.94
CA LEU A 58 6.11 -4.73 -17.72
C LEU A 58 5.39 -3.43 -18.07
N GLU A 59 4.17 -3.30 -17.57
CA GLU A 59 3.40 -2.06 -17.59
C GLU A 59 3.41 -1.41 -16.22
N TYR A 60 3.73 -0.13 -16.22
CA TYR A 60 3.63 0.77 -15.08
C TYR A 60 2.53 1.78 -15.36
N TYR A 61 1.55 1.86 -14.47
CA TYR A 61 0.47 2.84 -14.60
C TYR A 61 -0.05 3.27 -13.23
N GLU A 62 -0.77 4.39 -13.23
CA GLU A 62 -1.38 4.95 -12.03
C GLU A 62 -2.90 4.83 -12.09
N LEU A 63 -3.50 4.39 -10.98
CA LEU A 63 -4.94 4.34 -10.79
C LEU A 63 -5.33 5.28 -9.67
N THR A 64 -6.21 6.23 -9.97
CA THR A 64 -6.71 7.20 -8.99
C THR A 64 -8.20 6.97 -8.74
N ASN A 65 -8.59 6.75 -7.48
CA ASN A 65 -10.01 6.62 -7.14
C ASN A 65 -10.71 7.98 -7.01
N LYS A 66 -12.03 7.94 -6.84
CA LYS A 66 -12.88 9.11 -6.57
C LYS A 66 -12.48 9.89 -5.29
N ASP A 67 -11.81 9.23 -4.35
CA ASP A 67 -11.28 9.85 -3.14
C ASP A 67 -9.82 10.36 -3.36
N GLN A 68 -9.34 10.51 -4.61
CA GLN A 68 -8.00 10.98 -4.98
C GLN A 68 -6.82 10.19 -4.42
N HIS A 69 -7.02 8.91 -4.11
CA HIS A 69 -5.91 8.04 -3.73
C HIS A 69 -5.32 7.41 -4.98
N THR A 70 -4.01 7.60 -5.16
CA THR A 70 -3.25 7.09 -6.29
C THR A 70 -2.51 5.81 -5.91
N PHE A 71 -2.69 4.79 -6.74
CA PHE A 71 -1.96 3.53 -6.69
C PHE A 71 -1.05 3.48 -7.91
N GLN A 72 0.22 3.13 -7.71
CA GLN A 72 1.08 2.79 -8.83
C GLN A 72 1.13 1.28 -8.94
N VAL A 73 0.82 0.76 -10.11
CA VAL A 73 0.73 -0.68 -10.37
C VAL A 73 1.85 -1.05 -11.32
N LEU A 74 2.56 -2.13 -10.97
CA LEU A 74 3.44 -2.85 -11.89
C LEU A 74 2.74 -4.13 -12.32
N TRP A 75 2.43 -4.22 -13.60
CA TRP A 75 1.71 -5.33 -14.23
C TRP A 75 2.62 -6.10 -15.17
N ASP A 76 2.64 -7.42 -15.04
CA ASP A 76 3.33 -8.33 -15.95
C ASP A 76 2.34 -8.81 -17.02
N GLN A 77 2.47 -8.28 -18.24
CA GLN A 77 1.57 -8.57 -19.33
C GLN A 77 1.65 -10.03 -19.81
N GLN A 78 2.81 -10.66 -19.69
CA GLN A 78 3.04 -12.02 -20.15
C GLN A 78 2.43 -13.02 -19.17
N LEU A 79 2.70 -12.84 -17.88
CA LEU A 79 2.17 -13.71 -16.83
C LEU A 79 0.72 -13.40 -16.48
N LYS A 80 0.20 -12.25 -16.94
CA LYS A 80 -1.09 -11.69 -16.54
C LYS A 80 -1.18 -11.62 -15.01
N LYS A 81 -0.18 -11.02 -14.35
CA LYS A 81 -0.10 -10.92 -12.88
C LYS A 81 0.34 -9.55 -12.40
N VAL A 82 -0.23 -9.11 -11.27
CA VAL A 82 0.17 -7.87 -10.60
C VAL A 82 1.44 -8.14 -9.81
N LYS A 83 2.56 -7.50 -10.18
CA LYS A 83 3.87 -7.66 -9.54
C LYS A 83 4.01 -6.77 -8.30
N SER A 84 3.54 -5.53 -8.35
CA SER A 84 3.54 -4.69 -7.17
C SER A 84 2.44 -3.64 -7.26
N VAL A 85 2.02 -3.19 -6.09
CA VAL A 85 1.15 -2.02 -5.96
C VAL A 85 1.77 -1.12 -4.91
N GLN A 86 2.31 0.01 -5.35
CA GLN A 86 2.71 1.06 -4.44
C GLN A 86 1.46 1.84 -4.02
N ILE A 87 1.21 1.84 -2.71
CA ILE A 87 0.15 2.63 -2.11
C ILE A 87 0.81 3.81 -1.41
N PHE A 88 0.49 5.03 -1.85
CA PHE A 88 0.85 6.21 -1.08
C PHE A 88 -0.18 6.41 0.02
N LEU A 89 0.15 5.94 1.22
CA LEU A 89 -0.70 6.11 2.39
C LEU A 89 -0.28 7.37 3.15
N TRP A 90 -1.05 8.44 2.99
CA TRP A 90 -0.95 9.69 3.76
C TRP A 90 -1.69 9.62 5.11
N ALA A 91 -1.91 8.41 5.61
CA ALA A 91 -2.66 8.19 6.82
C ALA A 91 -1.89 8.70 8.03
N ASP A 92 -2.52 9.37 9.00
CA ASP A 92 -1.86 9.72 10.28
C ASP A 92 -2.08 8.64 11.37
N PHE A 93 -1.80 7.37 11.04
CA PHE A 93 -1.78 6.26 12.00
C PHE A 93 -0.62 5.29 11.73
N ASP A 94 -0.33 4.38 12.67
CA ASP A 94 0.72 3.36 12.52
C ASP A 94 0.24 2.23 11.58
N ASN A 95 0.70 2.28 10.32
CA ASN A 95 0.33 1.29 9.31
C ASN A 95 0.98 -0.08 9.56
N TYR A 96 2.14 -0.12 10.21
CA TYR A 96 2.83 -1.36 10.58
C TYR A 96 2.00 -2.17 11.56
N GLU A 97 1.49 -1.55 12.64
CA GLU A 97 0.66 -2.23 13.63
C GLU A 97 -0.64 -2.76 13.03
N TYR A 98 -1.29 -1.97 12.17
CA TYR A 98 -2.47 -2.44 11.46
C TYR A 98 -2.18 -3.70 10.63
N LEU A 99 -1.08 -3.68 9.88
CA LEU A 99 -0.63 -4.83 9.11
C LEU A 99 -0.32 -6.04 9.99
N LYS A 100 0.34 -5.80 11.13
CA LYS A 100 0.68 -6.84 12.11
C LYS A 100 -0.55 -7.51 12.68
N GLN A 101 -1.62 -6.75 12.93
CA GLN A 101 -2.90 -7.31 13.37
C GLN A 101 -3.59 -8.15 12.29
N LYS A 102 -3.48 -7.78 11.01
CA LYS A 102 -4.19 -8.46 9.91
C LYS A 102 -3.45 -9.64 9.32
N LEU A 103 -2.12 -9.61 9.32
CA LEU A 103 -1.26 -10.63 8.74
C LEU A 103 -0.38 -11.31 9.78
N GLY A 104 -0.61 -11.05 11.07
CA GLY A 104 0.19 -11.57 12.17
C GLY A 104 0.15 -13.09 12.31
N GLN A 105 -0.84 -13.74 11.71
CA GLN A 105 -0.92 -15.19 11.59
C GLN A 105 0.14 -15.79 10.66
N TYR A 106 0.70 -15.01 9.75
CA TYR A 106 1.76 -15.45 8.83
C TYR A 106 3.14 -15.20 9.44
N LYS A 107 4.16 -15.89 8.93
CA LYS A 107 5.53 -15.64 9.34
C LYS A 107 6.05 -14.34 8.74
N TRP A 108 6.52 -13.46 9.62
CA TRP A 108 7.15 -12.20 9.22
C TRP A 108 8.66 -12.33 9.30
N ILE A 109 9.33 -12.07 8.18
CA ILE A 109 10.79 -11.99 8.11
C ILE A 109 11.16 -10.53 7.94
N GLU A 110 11.61 -9.91 9.02
CA GLU A 110 12.01 -8.50 9.02
C GLU A 110 13.54 -8.39 8.94
N LYS A 111 14.03 -7.52 8.06
CA LYS A 111 15.46 -7.21 7.91
C LYS A 111 15.69 -5.72 7.73
N LYS A 112 16.84 -5.24 8.18
CA LYS A 112 17.29 -3.88 7.88
C LYS A 112 17.63 -3.77 6.40
N LYS A 113 17.04 -2.80 5.70
CA LYS A 113 17.34 -2.55 4.29
C LYS A 113 18.69 -1.84 4.20
N LYS A 114 19.60 -2.40 3.40
CA LYS A 114 20.86 -1.71 3.07
C LYS A 114 20.54 -0.59 2.09
N LEU A 115 20.57 0.65 2.56
CA LEU A 115 20.44 1.81 1.70
C LEU A 115 21.75 1.99 0.93
N THR A 116 21.68 2.09 -0.39
CA THR A 116 22.82 2.49 -1.22
C THR A 116 22.95 4.01 -1.18
N ALA A 117 24.16 4.55 -1.37
CA ALA A 117 24.45 5.99 -1.27
C ALA A 117 23.66 6.90 -2.24
N LYS A 118 22.94 6.32 -3.21
CA LYS A 118 22.04 7.03 -4.14
C LYS A 118 20.63 7.26 -3.58
N ASN A 119 20.28 6.62 -2.46
CA ASN A 119 18.98 6.79 -1.84
C ASN A 119 19.04 8.02 -0.93
N HIS A 120 18.34 9.09 -1.30
CA HIS A 120 18.20 10.32 -0.49
C HIS A 120 17.36 10.12 0.80
N TYR A 121 17.31 8.89 1.33
CA TYR A 121 16.56 8.54 2.53
C TYR A 121 17.49 8.62 3.74
N ILE A 122 17.14 9.51 4.67
CA ILE A 122 17.78 9.64 5.98
C ILE A 122 16.86 8.94 6.99
N GLY A 123 17.09 7.65 7.28
CA GLY A 123 16.28 6.91 8.27
C GLY A 123 16.55 5.40 8.35
N ASP A 124 16.10 4.74 9.42
CA ASP A 124 16.16 3.27 9.58
C ASP A 124 15.04 2.58 8.80
N ILE A 125 15.31 2.24 7.54
CA ILE A 125 14.35 1.51 6.69
C ILE A 125 14.43 0.01 6.94
N ARG A 126 13.27 -0.60 7.18
CA ARG A 126 13.09 -2.04 7.38
C ARG A 126 12.27 -2.62 6.23
N GLU A 127 12.64 -3.82 5.79
CA GLU A 127 11.89 -4.63 4.84
C GLU A 127 11.27 -5.81 5.58
N VAL A 128 9.97 -6.01 5.42
CA VAL A 128 9.24 -7.19 5.89
C VAL A 128 8.89 -8.05 4.68
N SER A 129 9.17 -9.35 4.79
CA SER A 129 8.73 -10.37 3.83
C SER A 129 7.77 -11.32 4.52
N ILE A 130 6.68 -11.67 3.84
CA ILE A 130 5.67 -12.64 4.26
C ILE A 130 5.59 -13.72 3.16
N PRO A 131 6.48 -14.73 3.20
CA PRO A 131 6.64 -15.70 2.11
C PRO A 131 5.37 -16.46 1.73
N GLU A 132 4.53 -16.80 2.72
CA GLU A 132 3.34 -17.63 2.55
C GLU A 132 2.32 -17.02 1.60
N ILE A 133 2.21 -15.68 1.62
CA ILE A 133 1.34 -14.92 0.72
C ILE A 133 2.14 -14.18 -0.38
N LYS A 134 3.44 -14.49 -0.49
CA LYS A 134 4.37 -13.87 -1.44
C LYS A 134 4.31 -12.33 -1.40
N ALA A 135 4.13 -11.76 -0.23
CA ALA A 135 4.03 -10.31 -0.05
C ALA A 135 5.22 -9.78 0.72
N GLY A 136 5.46 -8.49 0.60
CA GLY A 136 6.34 -7.78 1.50
C GLY A 136 6.14 -6.29 1.42
N PHE A 137 6.75 -5.58 2.35
CA PHE A 137 6.62 -4.14 2.42
C PHE A 137 7.82 -3.50 3.09
N GLU A 138 7.98 -2.20 2.87
CA GLU A 138 9.02 -1.40 3.49
C GLU A 138 8.41 -0.33 4.38
N TYR A 139 9.06 -0.06 5.52
CA TYR A 139 8.63 0.99 6.42
C TYR A 139 9.83 1.69 7.08
N GLN A 140 9.56 2.91 7.52
CA GLN A 140 10.51 3.70 8.30
C GLN A 140 10.33 3.40 9.79
N ALA A 141 11.34 2.81 10.42
CA ALA A 141 11.25 2.28 11.79
C ALA A 141 11.41 3.35 12.88
N ASP A 142 12.04 4.47 12.56
CA ASP A 142 12.26 5.60 13.47
C ASP A 142 11.13 6.65 13.43
N ALA A 143 10.10 6.45 12.60
CA ALA A 143 8.93 7.32 12.56
C ALA A 143 7.97 7.03 13.74
N THR A 144 7.49 8.09 14.41
CA THR A 144 6.51 8.00 15.52
C THR A 144 5.28 7.19 15.16
N ASN A 145 4.80 7.34 13.92
CA ASN A 145 3.79 6.49 13.30
C ASN A 145 4.45 5.78 12.13
N ARG A 146 4.83 4.51 12.29
CA ARG A 146 5.53 3.75 11.23
C ARG A 146 4.69 3.72 9.96
N LYS A 147 5.18 4.41 8.93
CA LYS A 147 4.54 4.49 7.61
C LYS A 147 5.08 3.41 6.70
N ILE A 148 4.16 2.68 6.08
CA ILE A 148 4.51 1.81 4.96
C ILE A 148 4.79 2.68 3.74
N LEU A 149 5.95 2.49 3.13
CA LEU A 149 6.37 3.22 1.94
C LEU A 149 5.95 2.49 0.66
N TYR A 150 6.09 1.16 0.66
CA TYR A 150 5.83 0.30 -0.49
C TYR A 150 5.29 -1.04 -0.04
N ILE A 151 4.36 -1.62 -0.80
CA ILE A 151 3.97 -3.02 -0.69
C ILE A 151 4.23 -3.68 -2.05
N TYR A 152 4.85 -4.85 -2.06
CA TYR A 152 5.17 -5.59 -3.27
C TYR A 152 4.72 -7.03 -3.17
N PHE A 153 4.46 -7.64 -4.33
CA PHE A 153 3.84 -8.96 -4.46
C PHE A 153 4.72 -9.88 -5.32
N GLY A 154 4.62 -11.18 -5.12
CA GLY A 154 5.27 -12.17 -5.98
C GLY A 154 6.78 -12.35 -5.80
N LYS A 155 7.23 -12.66 -4.57
CA LYS A 155 8.47 -13.45 -4.41
C LYS A 155 8.23 -14.93 -4.73
#